data_AF-A0AAC8TEE5-F1
#
_entry.id   AF-A0AAC8TEE5-F1
#
_cell.length_a   1.000
_cell.length_b   1.000
_cell.length_c   1.000
_cell.angle_alpha   90.00
_cell.angle_beta   90.00
_cell.angle_gamma   90.00
#
_symmetry.space_group_name_H-M   'P 1'
#
loop_
_entity.id
_entity.type
_entity.pdbx_description
1 polymer ?
#
loop_
_entity_poly.entity_id
_entity_poly.type
_entity_poly.pdbx_seq_one_letter_code
_entity_poly.pdbx_strand_id
1 'polypeptide(L)'
;MLKVVYFEAGRPVYAASNLAHERFARFCVRRGVLPEAKLQAVVTLAREQNLRTSEAMMRLGLLDARKYPQLIEEQVKEILWSTFSWTEGAYGFSPTRPPRLGLVKLSVFPGDLILEGVLRSEPLETLRQHMPRTRRLFPAAAPPYGLHELKLKGPQALLLAYTDGSKTVADLLSITELPERGVLATLRGLELIGVLEERRDEPGTTNRSRISFGL
;
A
#
# COMPACT_ATOMS: atom_id res chain seq x y z
N MET A 1 11.62 -15.90 2.51
CA MET A 1 11.41 -14.90 1.44
C MET A 1 12.22 -13.66 1.79
N LEU A 2 12.86 -12.99 0.82
CA LEU A 2 13.65 -11.78 1.11
C LEU A 2 13.11 -10.59 0.32
N LYS A 3 12.97 -9.46 1.03
CA LYS A 3 12.57 -8.17 0.50
C LYS A 3 13.58 -7.13 0.95
N VAL A 4 13.92 -6.23 0.06
CA VAL A 4 14.71 -5.04 0.39
C VAL A 4 13.92 -3.85 -0.10
N VAL A 5 13.65 -2.90 0.79
CA VAL A 5 12.96 -1.66 0.47
C VAL A 5 13.90 -0.51 0.77
N TYR A 6 14.07 0.38 -0.19
CA TYR A 6 14.89 1.57 -0.04
C TYR A 6 13.99 2.78 0.17
N PHE A 7 14.38 3.61 1.14
CA PHE A 7 13.66 4.82 1.49
C PHE A 7 14.54 6.05 1.33
N GLU A 8 13.92 7.17 0.93
CA GLU A 8 14.53 8.48 0.89
C GLU A 8 13.53 9.49 1.47
N ALA A 9 13.93 10.24 2.50
CA ALA A 9 13.06 11.19 3.21
C ALA A 9 11.69 10.59 3.61
N GLY A 10 11.68 9.36 4.14
CA GLY A 10 10.46 8.65 4.55
C GLY A 10 9.61 8.07 3.41
N ARG A 11 10.04 8.21 2.15
CA ARG A 11 9.32 7.71 0.98
C ARG A 11 10.02 6.48 0.39
N PRO A 12 9.32 5.39 0.07
CA PRO A 12 9.93 4.29 -0.67
C PRO A 12 10.32 4.76 -2.07
N VAL A 13 11.53 4.45 -2.50
CA VAL A 13 12.09 4.83 -3.81
C VAL A 13 12.49 3.62 -4.66
N TYR A 14 12.57 2.44 -4.04
CA TYR A 14 12.83 1.18 -4.74
C TYR A 14 12.47 -0.01 -3.85
N ALA A 15 12.16 -1.15 -4.46
CA ALA A 15 12.06 -2.42 -3.78
C ALA A 15 12.65 -3.56 -4.63
N ALA A 16 13.22 -4.56 -3.98
CA ALA A 16 13.74 -5.76 -4.61
C ALA A 16 13.25 -7.00 -3.87
N SER A 17 13.11 -8.11 -4.61
CA SER A 17 12.81 -9.41 -4.04
C SER A 17 13.62 -10.51 -4.68
N ASN A 18 13.88 -11.56 -3.89
CA ASN A 18 14.50 -12.78 -4.39
C ASN A 18 13.50 -13.74 -5.08
N LEU A 19 12.19 -13.47 -5.04
CA LEU A 19 11.19 -14.33 -5.67
C LEU A 19 11.20 -14.22 -7.20
N ALA A 20 11.27 -15.36 -7.87
CA ALA A 20 11.38 -15.42 -9.33
C ALA A 20 10.18 -14.78 -10.05
N HIS A 21 8.96 -14.99 -9.55
CA HIS A 21 7.76 -14.45 -10.18
C HIS A 21 7.69 -12.91 -10.05
N GLU A 22 8.30 -12.31 -9.04
CA GLU A 22 8.27 -10.85 -8.86
C GLU A 22 9.34 -10.10 -9.64
N ARG A 23 10.27 -10.81 -10.29
CA ARG A 23 11.29 -10.19 -11.15
C ARG A 23 10.63 -9.45 -12.32
N PHE A 24 11.27 -8.38 -12.79
CA PHE A 24 10.67 -7.43 -13.74
C PHE A 24 10.15 -8.10 -15.02
N ALA A 25 10.90 -9.04 -15.61
CA ALA A 25 10.42 -9.76 -16.79
C ALA A 25 9.13 -10.54 -16.52
N ARG A 26 9.07 -11.26 -15.39
CA ARG A 26 7.89 -12.07 -15.02
C ARG A 26 6.71 -11.18 -14.63
N PHE A 27 6.95 -10.06 -13.97
CA PHE A 27 5.96 -9.00 -13.77
C PHE A 27 5.40 -8.53 -15.13
N CYS A 28 6.26 -8.17 -16.08
CA CYS A 28 5.84 -7.73 -17.42
C CYS A 28 5.06 -8.80 -18.18
N VAL A 29 5.39 -10.08 -18.04
CA VAL A 29 4.59 -11.19 -18.59
C VAL A 29 3.19 -11.19 -18.00
N ARG A 30 3.07 -11.18 -16.66
CA ARG A 30 1.75 -11.19 -16.00
C ARG A 30 0.89 -9.99 -16.39
N ARG A 31 1.52 -8.83 -16.63
CA ARG A 31 0.85 -7.59 -17.05
C ARG A 31 0.56 -7.55 -18.56
N GLY A 32 0.93 -8.58 -19.32
CA GLY A 32 0.74 -8.64 -20.77
C GLY A 32 1.67 -7.72 -21.59
N VAL A 33 2.68 -7.12 -20.95
CA VAL A 33 3.66 -6.25 -21.60
C VAL A 33 4.72 -7.05 -22.34
N LEU A 34 5.13 -8.19 -21.78
CA LEU A 34 6.11 -9.10 -22.38
C LEU A 34 5.40 -10.42 -22.77
N PRO A 35 5.36 -10.81 -24.05
CA PRO A 35 4.88 -12.13 -24.43
C PRO A 35 5.74 -13.24 -23.78
N GLU A 36 5.11 -14.28 -23.22
CA GLU A 36 5.83 -15.40 -22.57
C GLU A 36 6.86 -16.04 -23.51
N ALA A 37 6.51 -16.21 -24.79
CA ALA A 37 7.40 -16.76 -25.81
C ALA A 37 8.69 -15.94 -26.05
N LYS A 38 8.71 -14.66 -25.66
CA LYS A 38 9.87 -13.77 -25.80
C LYS A 38 10.73 -13.68 -24.55
N LEU A 39 10.29 -14.26 -23.43
CA LEU A 39 11.01 -14.19 -22.16
C LEU A 39 12.42 -14.79 -22.25
N GLN A 40 12.56 -15.95 -22.90
CA GLN A 40 13.87 -16.59 -23.02
C GLN A 40 14.86 -15.74 -23.82
N ALA A 41 14.40 -15.06 -24.88
CA ALA A 41 15.24 -14.17 -25.66
C ALA A 41 15.74 -12.97 -24.83
N VAL A 42 14.88 -12.41 -23.98
CA VAL A 42 15.27 -11.33 -23.04
C VAL A 42 16.34 -11.82 -22.07
N VAL A 43 16.17 -13.00 -21.48
CA VAL A 43 17.12 -13.58 -20.52
C VAL A 43 18.46 -13.87 -21.19
N THR A 44 18.45 -14.46 -22.39
CA THR A 44 19.67 -14.75 -23.15
C THR A 44 20.44 -13.47 -23.47
N LEU A 45 19.77 -12.46 -24.04
CA LEU A 45 20.40 -11.19 -24.38
C LEU A 45 20.96 -10.47 -23.14
N ALA A 46 20.19 -10.44 -22.05
CA ALA A 46 20.62 -9.84 -20.79
C ALA A 46 21.90 -10.49 -20.26
N ARG A 47 22.00 -11.82 -20.35
CA ARG A 47 23.19 -12.56 -19.93
C ARG A 47 24.38 -12.31 -20.85
N GLU A 48 24.20 -12.44 -22.17
CA GLU A 48 25.28 -12.34 -23.15
C GLU A 48 25.91 -10.95 -23.21
N GLN A 49 25.11 -9.90 -23.01
CA GLN A 49 25.56 -8.52 -23.10
C GLN A 49 25.70 -7.85 -21.73
N ASN A 50 25.59 -8.61 -20.65
CA ASN A 50 25.62 -8.11 -19.26
C ASN A 50 24.67 -6.92 -19.04
N LEU A 51 23.45 -7.02 -19.58
CA LEU A 51 22.42 -5.99 -19.51
C LEU A 51 21.43 -6.27 -18.40
N ARG A 52 20.77 -5.21 -17.93
CA ARG A 52 19.56 -5.35 -17.14
C ARG A 52 18.44 -5.92 -17.99
N THR A 53 17.50 -6.60 -17.33
CA THR A 53 16.29 -7.11 -17.97
C THR A 53 15.53 -6.04 -18.77
N SER A 54 15.35 -4.85 -18.19
CA SER A 54 14.65 -3.74 -18.86
C SER A 54 15.41 -3.22 -20.08
N GLU A 55 16.73 -3.11 -20.00
CA GLU A 55 17.59 -2.72 -21.11
C GLU A 55 17.54 -3.75 -22.24
N ALA A 56 17.61 -5.04 -21.91
CA ALA A 56 17.48 -6.12 -22.90
C ALA A 56 16.10 -6.08 -23.58
N MET A 57 15.02 -5.84 -22.82
CA MET A 57 13.68 -5.68 -23.39
C MET A 57 13.58 -4.47 -24.32
N MET A 58 14.20 -3.32 -23.97
CA MET A 58 14.22 -2.14 -24.84
C MET A 58 15.00 -2.40 -26.14
N ARG A 59 16.17 -3.06 -26.05
CA ARG A 59 16.97 -3.42 -27.24
C ARG A 59 16.23 -4.36 -28.19
N LEU A 60 15.43 -5.28 -27.64
CA LEU A 60 14.60 -6.19 -28.42
C LEU A 60 13.31 -5.54 -28.95
N GLY A 61 13.07 -4.26 -28.67
CA GLY A 61 11.84 -3.56 -29.06
C GLY A 61 10.59 -4.04 -28.30
N LEU A 62 10.77 -4.73 -27.18
CA LEU A 62 9.68 -5.31 -26.36
C LEU A 62 9.19 -4.34 -25.28
N LEU A 63 9.94 -3.27 -25.00
CA LEU A 63 9.60 -2.27 -23.99
C LEU A 63 9.90 -0.86 -24.52
N ASP A 64 8.89 0.01 -24.53
CA ASP A 64 9.07 1.45 -24.76
C ASP A 64 9.70 2.09 -23.52
N ALA A 65 10.82 2.79 -23.70
CA ALA A 65 11.50 3.53 -22.64
C ALA A 65 10.56 4.53 -21.91
N ARG A 66 9.54 5.07 -22.60
CA ARG A 66 8.54 5.96 -22.02
C ARG A 66 7.59 5.26 -21.04
N LYS A 67 7.36 3.95 -21.20
CA LYS A 67 6.50 3.14 -20.32
C LYS A 67 7.25 2.57 -19.11
N TYR A 68 8.58 2.51 -19.17
CA TYR A 68 9.40 1.90 -18.15
C TYR A 68 9.21 2.48 -16.73
N PRO A 69 9.16 3.81 -16.52
CA PRO A 69 8.99 4.37 -15.18
C PRO A 69 7.70 3.89 -14.50
N GLN A 70 6.58 3.89 -15.23
CA GLN A 70 5.29 3.43 -14.72
C GLN A 70 5.33 1.94 -14.36
N LEU A 71 5.93 1.10 -15.22
CA LEU A 71 6.01 -0.34 -14.97
C LEU A 71 6.88 -0.69 -13.77
N ILE A 72 8.00 0.01 -13.57
CA ILE A 72 8.80 -0.18 -12.37
C ILE A 72 8.06 0.30 -11.13
N GLU A 73 7.37 1.44 -11.20
CA GLU A 73 6.56 1.90 -10.08
C GLU A 73 5.48 0.86 -9.69
N GLU A 74 4.77 0.31 -10.67
CA GLU A 74 3.77 -0.75 -10.46
C GLU A 74 4.41 -2.02 -9.87
N GLN A 75 5.57 -2.45 -10.38
CA GLN A 75 6.29 -3.61 -9.83
C GLN A 75 6.72 -3.38 -8.38
N VAL A 76 7.26 -2.19 -8.07
CA VAL A 76 7.69 -1.85 -6.70
C VAL A 76 6.49 -1.88 -5.77
N LYS A 77 5.34 -1.32 -6.18
CA LYS A 77 4.08 -1.42 -5.41
C LYS A 77 3.66 -2.87 -5.17
N GLU A 78 3.69 -3.73 -6.19
CA GLU A 78 3.37 -5.16 -6.04
C GLU A 78 4.32 -5.86 -5.06
N ILE A 79 5.63 -5.59 -5.14
CA ILE A 79 6.61 -6.15 -4.21
C ILE A 79 6.32 -5.69 -2.78
N LEU A 80 5.97 -4.42 -2.57
CA LEU A 80 5.61 -3.91 -1.25
C LEU A 80 4.32 -4.55 -0.73
N TRP A 81 3.25 -4.59 -1.53
CA TRP A 81 1.99 -5.20 -1.09
C TRP A 81 2.08 -6.70 -0.82
N SER A 82 2.99 -7.41 -1.49
CA SER A 82 3.24 -8.83 -1.19
C SER A 82 3.74 -9.10 0.23
N THR A 83 4.21 -8.08 0.97
CA THR A 83 4.65 -8.24 2.36
C THR A 83 3.51 -8.16 3.36
N PHE A 84 2.34 -7.63 2.96
CA PHE A 84 1.21 -7.45 3.88
C PHE A 84 0.54 -8.78 4.25
N SER A 85 0.76 -9.83 3.47
CA SER A 85 0.32 -11.19 3.80
C SER A 85 1.28 -11.94 4.72
N TRP A 86 2.40 -11.33 5.12
CA TRP A 86 3.37 -12.00 6.00
C TRP A 86 2.89 -11.91 7.45
N THR A 87 2.80 -13.06 8.11
CA THR A 87 2.41 -13.16 9.52
C THR A 87 3.61 -13.29 10.45
N GLU A 88 4.78 -13.64 9.92
CA GLU A 88 6.03 -13.82 10.65
C GLU A 88 7.22 -13.34 9.81
N GLY A 89 8.29 -12.94 10.47
CA GLY A 89 9.51 -12.51 9.81
C GLY A 89 10.46 -11.75 10.72
N ALA A 90 11.64 -11.45 10.20
CA ALA A 90 12.60 -10.55 10.80
C ALA A 90 12.89 -9.41 9.83
N TYR A 91 13.14 -8.23 10.37
CA TYR A 91 13.55 -7.06 9.60
C TYR A 91 14.74 -6.38 10.28
N GLY A 92 15.48 -5.61 9.48
CA GLY A 92 16.59 -4.80 9.95
C GLY A 92 16.76 -3.60 9.05
N PHE A 93 17.37 -2.55 9.59
CA PHE A 93 17.72 -1.35 8.84
C PHE A 93 19.20 -1.34 8.52
N SER A 94 19.54 -0.87 7.33
CA SER A 94 20.91 -0.70 6.89
C SER A 94 21.05 0.63 6.14
N PRO A 95 22.12 1.41 6.37
CA PRO A 95 22.36 2.68 5.68
C PRO A 95 22.86 2.48 4.23
N THR A 96 22.74 1.29 3.66
CA THR A 96 23.13 0.99 2.28
C THR A 96 22.37 1.87 1.28
N ARG A 97 23.10 2.49 0.36
CA ARG A 97 22.47 3.26 -0.72
C ARG A 97 21.72 2.34 -1.69
N PRO A 98 20.60 2.80 -2.24
CA PRO A 98 19.97 2.12 -3.36
C PRO A 98 20.90 2.05 -4.58
N PRO A 99 20.71 1.07 -5.47
CA PRO A 99 21.34 1.10 -6.78
C PRO A 99 21.00 2.43 -7.47
N ARG A 100 22.00 3.20 -7.91
CA ARG A 100 21.77 4.50 -8.56
C ARG A 100 20.84 4.41 -9.77
N LEU A 101 20.93 3.31 -10.50
CA LEU A 101 20.10 3.00 -11.66
C LEU A 101 18.89 2.18 -11.21
N GLY A 102 17.69 2.58 -11.62
CA GLY A 102 16.43 1.91 -11.26
C GLY A 102 15.68 2.55 -10.09
N LEU A 103 16.22 3.63 -9.51
CA LEU A 103 15.46 4.51 -8.64
C LEU A 103 14.27 5.09 -9.39
N VAL A 104 13.08 4.87 -8.85
CA VAL A 104 11.85 5.50 -9.33
C VAL A 104 11.24 6.21 -8.15
N LYS A 105 11.00 7.52 -8.30
CA LYS A 105 10.15 8.23 -7.36
C LYS A 105 8.76 7.65 -7.51
N LEU A 106 8.32 6.87 -6.52
CA LEU A 106 6.94 6.39 -6.50
C LEU A 106 6.02 7.61 -6.50
N SER A 107 5.04 7.64 -7.40
CA SER A 107 4.03 8.70 -7.46
C SER A 107 2.96 8.58 -6.37
N VAL A 108 3.17 7.69 -5.40
CA VAL A 108 2.26 7.38 -4.31
C VAL A 108 2.86 7.73 -2.97
N PHE A 109 1.99 8.19 -2.10
CA PHE A 109 2.32 8.54 -0.74
C PHE A 109 2.40 7.27 0.13
N PRO A 110 3.28 7.20 1.16
CA PRO A 110 3.37 6.03 2.04
C PRO A 110 2.03 5.65 2.70
N GLY A 111 1.22 6.64 3.09
CA GLY A 111 -0.12 6.40 3.65
C GLY A 111 -1.04 5.64 2.67
N ASP A 112 -1.05 6.03 1.39
CA ASP A 112 -1.81 5.33 0.34
C ASP A 112 -1.32 3.89 0.17
N LEU A 113 0.01 3.68 0.17
CA LEU A 113 0.60 2.34 0.04
C LEU A 113 0.14 1.41 1.16
N ILE A 114 0.11 1.90 2.40
CA ILE A 114 -0.32 1.13 3.57
C ILE A 114 -1.82 0.85 3.50
N LEU A 115 -2.65 1.88 3.25
CA LEU A 115 -4.09 1.73 3.14
C LEU A 115 -4.48 0.75 2.01
N GLU A 116 -3.89 0.90 0.82
CA GLU A 116 -4.11 -0.04 -0.28
C GLU A 116 -3.64 -1.45 0.04
N GLY A 117 -2.51 -1.60 0.74
CA GLY A 117 -1.98 -2.89 1.16
C GLY A 117 -2.98 -3.65 2.04
N VAL A 118 -3.52 -2.99 3.06
CA VAL A 118 -4.55 -3.54 3.96
C VAL A 118 -5.81 -3.92 3.18
N LEU A 119 -6.33 -3.00 2.35
CA LEU A 119 -7.54 -3.23 1.53
C LEU A 119 -7.40 -4.47 0.64
N ARG A 120 -6.22 -4.68 0.05
CA ARG A 120 -5.96 -5.76 -0.90
C ARG A 120 -5.75 -7.12 -0.25
N SER A 121 -5.07 -7.17 0.90
CA SER A 121 -4.40 -8.40 1.33
C SER A 121 -4.80 -8.93 2.70
N GLU A 122 -5.25 -8.07 3.63
CA GLU A 122 -5.51 -8.51 5.01
C GLU A 122 -6.79 -9.38 5.02
N PRO A 123 -6.79 -10.63 5.53
CA PRO A 123 -7.97 -11.50 5.49
C PRO A 123 -9.16 -10.95 6.31
N LEU A 124 -10.39 -11.30 5.91
CA LEU A 124 -11.59 -10.82 6.62
C LEU A 124 -11.62 -11.23 8.09
N GLU A 125 -11.19 -12.45 8.43
CA GLU A 125 -11.13 -12.90 9.82
C GLU A 125 -10.16 -12.07 10.66
N THR A 126 -8.98 -11.75 10.12
CA THR A 126 -8.01 -10.86 10.75
C THR A 126 -8.56 -9.44 10.92
N LEU A 127 -9.26 -8.93 9.90
CA LEU A 127 -9.93 -7.63 10.00
C LEU A 127 -11.00 -7.61 11.08
N ARG A 128 -11.80 -8.67 11.24
CA ARG A 128 -12.79 -8.80 12.33
C ARG A 128 -12.14 -8.83 13.70
N GLN A 129 -10.96 -9.45 13.82
CA GLN A 129 -10.18 -9.47 15.07
C GLN A 129 -9.59 -8.10 15.41
N HIS A 130 -9.12 -7.35 14.40
CA HIS A 130 -8.62 -5.98 14.60
C HIS A 130 -9.75 -4.95 14.77
N MET A 131 -10.91 -5.17 14.16
CA MET A 131 -12.07 -4.28 14.21
C MET A 131 -13.31 -4.95 14.83
N PRO A 132 -13.25 -5.34 16.12
CA PRO A 132 -14.42 -5.81 16.85
C PRO A 132 -15.58 -4.84 16.73
N ARG A 133 -16.79 -5.41 16.65
CA ARG A 133 -18.04 -4.67 16.42
C ARG A 133 -18.30 -3.55 17.44
N THR A 134 -17.77 -3.67 18.65
CA THR A 134 -17.93 -2.71 19.75
C THR A 134 -16.94 -1.54 19.71
N ARG A 135 -15.84 -1.63 18.95
CA ARG A 135 -14.83 -0.57 18.88
C ARG A 135 -15.42 0.72 18.34
N ARG A 136 -14.88 1.84 18.82
CA ARG A 136 -15.19 3.19 18.35
C ARG A 136 -13.90 3.85 17.95
N LEU A 137 -13.87 4.42 16.77
CA LEU A 137 -12.72 5.14 16.22
C LEU A 137 -13.09 6.60 16.00
N PHE A 138 -12.11 7.48 16.10
CA PHE A 138 -12.27 8.91 15.82
C PHE A 138 -11.00 9.50 15.20
N PRO A 139 -11.05 10.66 14.54
CA PRO A 139 -9.88 11.25 13.91
C PRO A 139 -8.85 11.66 14.96
N ALA A 140 -7.60 11.28 14.74
CA ALA A 140 -6.49 11.64 15.61
C ALA A 140 -6.29 13.17 15.61
N ALA A 141 -5.88 13.73 16.76
CA ALA A 141 -5.68 15.18 16.89
C ALA A 141 -4.54 15.73 16.01
N ALA A 142 -3.51 14.92 15.76
CA ALA A 142 -2.34 15.28 14.97
C ALA A 142 -1.91 14.10 14.10
N PRO A 143 -2.65 13.80 13.02
CA PRO A 143 -2.32 12.66 12.16
C PRO A 143 -0.99 12.92 11.46
N PRO A 144 -0.15 11.89 11.25
CA PRO A 144 1.14 12.04 10.56
C PRO A 144 0.97 12.39 9.08
N TYR A 145 -0.25 12.22 8.56
CA TYR A 145 -0.63 12.42 7.17
C TYR A 145 -1.87 13.29 7.09
N GLY A 146 -1.86 14.30 6.21
CA GLY A 146 -3.04 15.10 5.93
C GLY A 146 -4.07 14.29 5.15
N LEU A 147 -5.37 14.48 5.44
CA LEU A 147 -6.44 13.79 4.72
C LEU A 147 -6.43 14.04 3.20
N HIS A 148 -5.98 15.23 2.78
CA HIS A 148 -5.84 15.60 1.37
C HIS A 148 -4.70 14.87 0.64
N GLU A 149 -3.76 14.27 1.37
CA GLU A 149 -2.67 13.47 0.80
C GLU A 149 -3.12 12.04 0.47
N LEU A 150 -4.24 11.59 1.06
CA LEU A 150 -4.78 10.25 0.88
C LEU A 150 -5.78 10.20 -0.27
N LYS A 151 -5.62 9.21 -1.15
CA LYS A 151 -6.50 8.96 -2.30
C LYS A 151 -7.70 8.12 -1.90
N LEU A 152 -8.50 8.63 -0.97
CA LEU A 152 -9.73 7.97 -0.52
C LEU A 152 -10.80 7.99 -1.63
N LYS A 153 -11.43 6.84 -1.88
CA LYS A 153 -12.62 6.76 -2.75
C LYS A 153 -13.82 7.36 -2.01
N GLY A 154 -14.83 7.82 -2.76
CA GLY A 154 -16.04 8.45 -2.20
C GLY A 154 -16.64 7.72 -0.99
N PRO A 155 -16.94 6.41 -1.07
CA PRO A 155 -17.47 5.66 0.06
C PRO A 155 -16.51 5.56 1.27
N GLN A 156 -15.20 5.55 1.03
CA GLN A 156 -14.19 5.52 2.09
C GLN A 156 -14.07 6.86 2.80
N ALA A 157 -14.14 7.96 2.04
CA ALA A 157 -14.17 9.31 2.59
C ALA A 157 -15.45 9.53 3.42
N LEU A 158 -16.59 9.03 2.95
CA LEU A 158 -17.86 9.09 3.69
C LEU A 158 -17.80 8.28 5.00
N LEU A 159 -17.23 7.07 4.96
CA LEU A 159 -16.99 6.26 6.16
C LEU A 159 -16.12 7.02 7.18
N LEU A 160 -15.02 7.63 6.74
CA LEU A 160 -14.18 8.46 7.61
C LEU A 160 -14.99 9.61 8.23
N ALA A 161 -15.82 10.30 7.45
CA ALA A 161 -16.67 11.39 7.95
C ALA A 161 -17.67 10.93 9.03
N TYR A 162 -18.17 9.70 8.96
CA TYR A 162 -19.03 9.13 10.00
C TYR A 162 -18.30 8.61 11.23
N THR A 163 -16.99 8.42 11.13
CA THR A 163 -16.13 7.85 12.16
C THR A 163 -15.64 8.96 13.10
N ASP A 164 -16.57 9.50 13.90
CA ASP A 164 -16.38 10.62 14.84
C ASP A 164 -16.30 10.18 16.32
N GLY A 165 -16.18 8.87 16.56
CA GLY A 165 -16.19 8.27 17.89
C GLY A 165 -17.57 8.12 18.53
N SER A 166 -18.65 8.59 17.90
CA SER A 166 -20.03 8.41 18.39
C SER A 166 -20.68 7.10 17.92
N LYS A 167 -20.08 6.45 16.90
CA LYS A 167 -20.58 5.22 16.27
C LYS A 167 -19.60 4.07 16.50
N THR A 168 -20.13 2.89 16.76
CA THR A 168 -19.34 1.66 16.82
C THR A 168 -19.04 1.16 15.40
N VAL A 169 -18.09 0.23 15.28
CA VAL A 169 -17.89 -0.50 14.02
C VAL A 169 -19.19 -1.17 13.54
N ALA A 170 -20.03 -1.70 14.45
CA ALA A 170 -21.33 -2.26 14.09
C ALA A 170 -22.27 -1.23 13.46
N ASP A 171 -22.31 -0.01 14.01
CA ASP A 171 -23.14 1.07 13.49
C ASP A 171 -22.62 1.50 12.10
N LEU A 172 -21.31 1.67 11.94
CA LEU A 172 -20.68 2.03 10.67
C LEU A 172 -20.97 1.00 9.57
N LEU A 173 -20.90 -0.30 9.91
CA LEU A 173 -21.28 -1.38 8.98
C LEU A 173 -22.73 -1.28 8.50
N SER A 174 -23.64 -0.73 9.32
CA SER A 174 -25.07 -0.64 8.99
C SER A 174 -25.46 0.59 8.17
N ILE A 175 -24.64 1.64 8.18
CA ILE A 175 -24.97 2.94 7.56
C ILE A 175 -24.15 3.25 6.30
N THR A 176 -23.19 2.40 5.93
CA THR A 176 -22.33 2.62 4.76
C THR A 176 -22.74 1.73 3.60
N GLU A 177 -22.44 2.15 2.38
CA GLU A 177 -22.63 1.35 1.15
C GLU A 177 -21.45 0.39 0.89
N LEU A 178 -20.41 0.43 1.72
CA LEU A 178 -19.26 -0.46 1.58
C LEU A 178 -19.60 -1.86 2.08
N PRO A 179 -19.14 -2.93 1.40
CA PRO A 179 -19.24 -4.28 1.95
C PRO A 179 -18.45 -4.37 3.26
N GLU A 180 -18.81 -5.32 4.14
CA GLU A 180 -18.18 -5.49 5.47
C GLU A 180 -16.65 -5.42 5.40
N ARG A 181 -16.04 -6.22 4.51
CA ARG A 181 -14.61 -6.22 4.28
C ARG A 181 -14.05 -4.81 3.99
N GLY A 182 -14.73 -4.06 3.12
CA GLY A 182 -14.33 -2.71 2.73
C GLY A 182 -14.36 -1.74 3.90
N VAL A 183 -15.39 -1.80 4.73
CA VAL A 183 -15.48 -0.99 5.96
C VAL A 183 -14.34 -1.32 6.90
N LEU A 184 -14.17 -2.59 7.28
CA LEU A 184 -13.18 -3.00 8.26
C LEU A 184 -11.75 -2.70 7.79
N ALA A 185 -11.45 -2.97 6.52
CA ALA A 185 -10.13 -2.68 5.95
C ALA A 185 -9.84 -1.18 5.84
N THR A 186 -10.83 -0.36 5.51
CA THR A 186 -10.65 1.10 5.50
C THR A 186 -10.39 1.62 6.91
N LEU A 187 -11.17 1.20 7.91
CA LEU A 187 -10.95 1.59 9.31
C LEU A 187 -9.57 1.15 9.81
N ARG A 188 -9.17 -0.09 9.52
CA ARG A 188 -7.85 -0.63 9.89
C ARG A 188 -6.71 0.08 9.21
N GLY A 189 -6.82 0.34 7.90
CA GLY A 189 -5.81 1.07 7.17
C GLY A 189 -5.64 2.50 7.72
N LEU A 190 -6.74 3.21 7.96
CA LEU A 190 -6.74 4.56 8.53
C LEU A 190 -6.19 4.60 9.97
N GLU A 191 -6.45 3.57 10.78
CA GLU A 191 -5.86 3.41 12.11
C GLU A 191 -4.34 3.17 12.03
N LEU A 192 -3.89 2.25 11.18
CA LEU A 192 -2.47 1.91 11.03
C LEU A 192 -1.61 3.09 10.57
N ILE A 193 -2.19 3.99 9.76
CA ILE A 193 -1.51 5.21 9.31
C ILE A 193 -1.72 6.39 10.28
N GLY A 194 -2.35 6.17 11.44
CA GLY A 194 -2.54 7.18 12.49
C GLY A 194 -3.54 8.30 12.16
N VAL A 195 -4.41 8.09 11.17
CA VAL A 195 -5.50 9.02 10.86
C VAL A 195 -6.68 8.83 11.80
N LEU A 196 -6.95 7.59 12.18
CA LEU A 196 -7.92 7.23 13.20
C LEU A 196 -7.21 6.68 14.43
N GLU A 197 -7.79 6.92 15.58
CA GLU A 197 -7.39 6.30 16.84
C GLU A 197 -8.60 5.75 17.60
N GLU A 198 -8.35 4.78 18.47
CA GLU A 198 -9.41 4.17 19.27
C GLU A 198 -9.88 5.12 20.36
N ARG A 199 -11.18 5.36 20.38
CA ARG A 199 -11.84 5.96 21.53
C ARG A 199 -11.89 4.92 22.63
N ARG A 200 -10.95 5.00 23.55
CA ARG A 200 -11.05 4.32 24.83
C ARG A 200 -12.02 5.12 25.68
N ASP A 201 -13.10 4.50 26.10
CA ASP A 201 -13.98 5.10 27.10
C ASP A 201 -13.18 5.18 28.40
N GLU A 202 -12.55 6.33 28.66
CA GLU A 202 -12.10 6.66 30.00
C GLU A 202 -13.34 6.72 30.89
N PRO A 203 -13.40 5.96 32.00
CA PRO A 203 -14.44 6.15 32.99
C PRO A 203 -14.22 7.51 33.64
N GLY A 204 -14.79 8.59 33.09
CA GLY A 204 -14.77 9.88 33.78
C GLY A 204 -15.04 11.17 33.01
N THR A 205 -14.97 11.25 31.68
CA THR A 205 -14.96 12.59 31.04
C THR A 205 -16.07 12.77 30.01
N THR A 206 -17.25 13.08 30.53
CA THR A 206 -18.34 13.69 29.76
C THR A 206 -17.94 15.12 29.39
N ASN A 207 -17.25 15.33 28.27
CA ASN A 207 -17.18 16.66 27.67
C ASN A 207 -17.52 16.58 26.18
N ARG A 208 -18.80 16.85 25.87
CA ARG A 208 -19.31 17.02 24.51
C ARG A 208 -18.86 18.40 24.01
N SER A 209 -17.72 18.51 23.33
CA SER A 209 -17.49 19.61 22.41
C SER A 209 -17.91 19.17 21.01
N ARG A 210 -19.06 19.69 20.55
CA ARG A 210 -19.45 19.65 19.14
C ARG A 210 -18.42 20.47 18.36
N ILE A 211 -17.59 19.81 17.55
CA ILE A 211 -16.80 20.52 16.53
C ILE A 211 -17.73 20.71 15.32
N SER A 212 -18.16 21.96 15.13
CA SER A 212 -18.84 22.41 13.93
C SER A 212 -17.79 22.63 12.84
N PHE A 213 -17.88 21.89 11.73
CA PHE A 213 -17.16 22.26 10.51
C PHE A 213 -17.94 23.39 9.84
N GLY A 214 -17.39 24.60 9.87
CA GLY A 214 -17.87 25.72 9.06
C GLY A 214 -17.61 25.44 7.58
N LEU A 215 -18.62 25.75 6.76
CA LEU A 215 -18.60 25.73 5.29
C LEU A 215 -17.49 26.61 4.70
#